data_AF-A0A9E2XYB9-F1
#
_entry.id   AF-A0A9E2XYB9-F1
#
_cell.length_a   1.000
_cell.length_b   1.000
_cell.length_c   1.000
_cell.angle_alpha   90.00
_cell.angle_beta   90.00
_cell.angle_gamma   90.00
#
_symmetry.space_group_name_H-M   'P 1'
#
loop_
_entity.id
_entity.type
_entity.pdbx_description
1 polymer ?
#
loop_
_entity_poly.entity_id
_entity_poly.type
_entity_poly.pdbx_seq_one_letter_code
_entity_poly.pdbx_strand_id
1 'polypeptide(L)'
;FVVETRGAAGGPSKIWLHNPKLVKASAPLGAHFHPGGYSLSEREREIAVIIINSKWHSAYPTNAHERRGKEVGLPAEKVEAMLSGLPTSFADEREQIVYEMAICLSNSRWVSKGLYDRAVKALGHVGITDVITLMGYYTSVSMTLAFYDVPAGAPGIAR
;
A
#
# COMPACT_ATOMS: atom_id res chain seq x y z
N PHE A 1 -1.81 22.10 -8.35
CA PHE A 1 -0.96 20.91 -8.58
C PHE A 1 -1.47 19.66 -7.88
N VAL A 2 -1.29 19.45 -6.56
CA VAL A 2 -1.65 18.17 -5.88
C VAL A 2 -3.12 17.75 -6.07
N VAL A 3 -4.06 18.69 -5.93
CA VAL A 3 -5.48 18.41 -6.19
C VAL A 3 -5.75 18.13 -7.67
N GLU A 4 -5.07 18.82 -8.58
CA GLU A 4 -5.19 18.59 -10.04
C GLU A 4 -4.57 17.26 -10.48
N THR A 5 -3.56 16.74 -9.77
CA THR A 5 -2.92 15.45 -10.09
C THR A 5 -3.50 14.26 -9.34
N ARG A 6 -4.15 14.48 -8.18
CA ARG A 6 -4.62 13.38 -7.29
C ARG A 6 -6.11 13.37 -7.01
N GLY A 7 -6.88 14.36 -7.48
CA GLY A 7 -8.34 14.46 -7.28
C GLY A 7 -8.79 14.83 -5.85
N ALA A 8 -7.97 14.58 -4.82
CA ALA A 8 -8.24 14.97 -3.44
C ALA A 8 -6.96 15.22 -2.63
N ALA A 9 -7.05 16.06 -1.59
CA ALA A 9 -5.98 16.30 -0.60
C ALA A 9 -6.23 15.52 0.71
N GLY A 10 -6.42 14.21 0.60
CA GLY A 10 -6.47 13.28 1.74
C GLY A 10 -5.08 12.72 2.10
N GLY A 11 -4.91 12.26 3.34
CA GLY A 11 -3.70 11.59 3.82
C GLY A 11 -2.47 12.51 3.99
N PRO A 12 -1.23 12.03 3.73
CA PRO A 12 0.01 12.75 4.06
C PRO A 12 0.25 13.96 3.16
N SER A 13 -0.57 14.15 2.13
CA SER A 13 -0.39 15.19 1.11
C SER A 13 -0.23 16.59 1.72
N LYS A 14 -0.97 16.91 2.80
CA LYS A 14 -0.86 18.20 3.51
C LYS A 14 0.48 18.36 4.23
N ILE A 15 0.97 17.29 4.85
CA ILE A 15 2.28 17.27 5.51
C ILE A 15 3.40 17.41 4.47
N TRP A 16 3.30 16.69 3.35
CA TRP A 16 4.32 16.76 2.31
C TRP A 16 4.41 18.14 1.63
N LEU A 17 3.33 18.95 1.64
CA LEU A 17 3.35 20.31 1.09
C LEU A 17 4.36 21.24 1.80
N HIS A 18 4.80 20.92 3.02
CA HIS A 18 5.92 21.63 3.65
C HIS A 18 7.23 21.53 2.85
N ASN A 19 7.35 20.55 1.93
CA ASN A 19 8.45 20.43 0.98
C ASN A 19 7.93 20.40 -0.49
N PRO A 20 7.67 21.57 -1.09
CA PRO A 20 7.05 21.66 -2.43
C PRO A 20 7.95 21.07 -3.54
N LYS A 21 9.28 21.12 -3.39
CA LYS A 21 10.21 20.50 -4.35
C LYS A 21 10.05 18.99 -4.35
N LEU A 22 9.95 18.37 -3.18
CA LEU A 22 9.73 16.93 -3.05
C LEU A 22 8.37 16.52 -3.58
N VAL A 23 7.30 17.27 -3.25
CA VAL A 23 5.95 16.98 -3.76
C VAL A 23 5.91 17.01 -5.29
N LYS A 24 6.62 17.94 -5.94
CA LYS A 24 6.69 17.97 -7.40
C LYS A 24 7.33 16.70 -7.98
N ALA A 25 8.30 16.10 -7.27
CA ALA A 25 8.94 14.85 -7.66
C ALA A 25 8.09 13.61 -7.34
N SER A 26 7.38 13.59 -6.21
CA SER A 26 6.64 12.41 -5.74
C SER A 26 5.18 12.35 -6.20
N ALA A 27 4.56 13.47 -6.59
CA ALA A 27 3.16 13.48 -7.02
C ALA A 27 2.88 12.58 -8.25
N PRO A 28 3.74 12.53 -9.30
CA PRO A 28 3.54 11.60 -10.41
C PRO A 28 3.55 10.13 -9.97
N LEU A 29 4.45 9.77 -9.04
CA LEU A 29 4.48 8.42 -8.45
C LEU A 29 3.18 8.11 -7.70
N GLY A 30 2.69 9.07 -6.91
CA GLY A 30 1.43 8.95 -6.21
C GLY A 30 0.20 8.91 -7.12
N ALA A 31 0.30 9.39 -8.37
CA ALA A 31 -0.74 9.35 -9.40
C ALA A 31 -0.70 8.03 -10.20
N HIS A 32 0.48 7.47 -10.43
CA HIS A 32 0.66 6.12 -11.02
C HIS A 32 -0.15 5.07 -10.26
N PHE A 33 -0.09 5.12 -8.92
CA PHE A 33 -0.89 4.24 -8.05
C PHE A 33 -2.32 4.75 -7.80
N HIS A 34 -2.92 5.51 -8.71
CA HIS A 34 -4.37 5.72 -8.69
C HIS A 34 -5.06 4.53 -9.39
N PRO A 35 -6.23 4.05 -8.93
CA PRO A 35 -6.95 2.95 -9.59
C PRO A 35 -7.03 3.13 -11.11
N GLY A 36 -6.66 2.09 -11.87
CA GLY A 36 -6.58 2.10 -13.33
C GLY A 36 -5.24 2.53 -13.94
N GLY A 37 -4.28 3.00 -13.14
CA GLY A 37 -2.96 3.48 -13.62
C GLY A 37 -1.81 2.47 -13.56
N TYR A 38 -2.01 1.28 -12.98
CA TYR A 38 -0.96 0.29 -12.69
C TYR A 38 -1.46 -1.13 -12.95
N SER A 39 -0.56 -2.11 -12.95
CA SER A 39 -0.82 -3.48 -13.45
C SER A 39 -1.54 -4.42 -12.49
N LEU A 40 -1.79 -3.97 -11.26
CA LEU A 40 -2.43 -4.80 -10.23
C LEU A 40 -3.94 -4.56 -10.17
N SER A 41 -4.68 -5.59 -9.78
CA SER A 41 -6.08 -5.43 -9.39
C SER A 41 -6.20 -4.60 -8.11
N GLU A 42 -7.38 -4.06 -7.83
CA GLU A 42 -7.58 -3.32 -6.57
C GLU A 42 -7.40 -4.21 -5.34
N ARG A 43 -7.76 -5.49 -5.43
CA ARG A 43 -7.54 -6.47 -4.36
C ARG A 43 -6.05 -6.74 -4.13
N GLU A 44 -5.28 -6.94 -5.21
CA GLU A 44 -3.83 -7.12 -5.17
C GLU A 44 -3.13 -5.90 -4.54
N ARG A 45 -3.54 -4.68 -4.92
CA ARG A 45 -3.05 -3.45 -4.27
C ARG A 45 -3.30 -3.48 -2.77
N GLU A 46 -4.54 -3.72 -2.36
CA GLU A 46 -4.92 -3.60 -0.96
C GLU A 46 -4.20 -4.66 -0.10
N ILE A 47 -3.95 -5.86 -0.63
CA ILE A 47 -3.09 -6.86 0.04
C ILE A 47 -1.72 -6.26 0.38
N ALA A 48 -1.01 -5.68 -0.59
CA ALA A 48 0.32 -5.11 -0.36
C ALA A 48 0.28 -3.89 0.61
N VAL A 49 -0.74 -3.05 0.47
CA VAL A 49 -0.89 -1.81 1.26
C VAL A 49 -1.26 -2.11 2.72
N ILE A 50 -2.19 -3.04 2.95
CA ILE A 50 -2.59 -3.44 4.30
C ILE A 50 -1.39 -4.00 5.07
N ILE A 51 -0.60 -4.87 4.44
CA ILE A 51 0.59 -5.47 5.06
C ILE A 51 1.62 -4.41 5.43
N ILE A 52 1.95 -3.49 4.51
CA ILE A 52 2.99 -2.49 4.81
C ILE A 52 2.50 -1.43 5.81
N ASN A 53 1.21 -1.07 5.80
CA ASN A 53 0.64 -0.17 6.82
C ASN A 53 0.67 -0.81 8.21
N SER A 54 0.32 -2.10 8.31
CA SER A 54 0.40 -2.87 9.56
C SER A 54 1.82 -2.90 10.11
N LYS A 55 2.83 -3.09 9.24
CA LYS A 55 4.25 -3.11 9.64
C LYS A 55 4.71 -1.85 10.37
N TRP A 56 4.16 -0.69 10.01
CA TRP A 56 4.52 0.61 10.58
C TRP A 56 3.57 1.06 11.69
N HIS A 57 2.55 0.27 12.02
CA HIS A 57 1.56 0.57 13.07
C HIS A 57 0.91 1.96 12.94
N SER A 58 0.75 2.45 11.70
CA SER A 58 0.22 3.78 11.45
C SER A 58 -1.31 3.76 11.44
N ALA A 59 -1.95 4.39 12.43
CA ALA A 59 -3.38 4.28 12.69
C ALA A 59 -4.26 4.76 11.52
N TYR A 60 -3.97 5.96 10.98
CA TYR A 60 -4.73 6.54 9.87
C TYR A 60 -4.74 5.69 8.59
N PRO A 61 -3.59 5.36 7.97
CA PRO A 61 -3.61 4.58 6.74
C PRO A 61 -4.06 3.14 6.99
N THR A 62 -3.80 2.57 8.17
CA THR A 62 -4.32 1.25 8.55
C THR A 62 -5.83 1.22 8.52
N ASN A 63 -6.51 2.16 9.21
CA ASN A 63 -7.97 2.19 9.23
C ASN A 63 -8.58 2.47 7.85
N ALA A 64 -7.97 3.39 7.08
CA ALA A 64 -8.43 3.70 5.73
C ALA A 64 -8.36 2.47 4.80
N HIS A 65 -7.27 1.70 4.88
CA HIS A 65 -7.04 0.53 4.03
C HIS A 65 -7.68 -0.75 4.54
N GLU A 66 -7.99 -0.86 5.83
CA GLU A 66 -8.89 -1.88 6.34
C GLU A 66 -10.26 -1.79 5.64
N ARG A 67 -10.87 -0.60 5.69
CA ARG A 67 -12.15 -0.34 5.02
C ARG A 67 -12.04 -0.57 3.51
N ARG A 68 -11.01 -0.01 2.87
CA ARG A 68 -10.85 -0.14 1.41
C ARG A 68 -10.67 -1.61 0.99
N GLY A 69 -9.88 -2.39 1.72
CA GLY A 69 -9.71 -3.82 1.48
C GLY A 69 -11.05 -4.57 1.48
N LYS A 70 -11.90 -4.29 2.49
CA LYS A 70 -13.25 -4.86 2.59
C LYS A 70 -14.15 -4.39 1.43
N GLU A 71 -14.10 -3.11 1.06
CA GLU A 71 -14.87 -2.54 -0.07
C GLU A 71 -14.53 -3.15 -1.44
N VAL A 72 -13.26 -3.47 -1.69
CA VAL A 72 -12.82 -4.12 -2.94
C VAL A 72 -13.03 -5.63 -2.93
N GLY A 73 -13.69 -6.15 -1.88
CA GLY A 73 -14.16 -7.53 -1.78
C GLY A 73 -13.20 -8.49 -1.06
N LEU A 74 -12.10 -8.03 -0.47
CA LEU A 74 -11.27 -8.93 0.35
C LEU A 74 -12.10 -9.43 1.54
N PRO A 75 -12.07 -10.75 1.85
CA PRO A 75 -12.76 -11.27 3.02
C PRO A 75 -12.26 -10.61 4.31
N ALA A 76 -13.20 -10.24 5.19
CA ALA A 76 -12.89 -9.46 6.38
C ALA A 76 -11.87 -10.17 7.29
N GLU A 77 -11.99 -11.49 7.42
CA GLU A 77 -11.10 -12.32 8.22
C GLU A 77 -9.66 -12.31 7.69
N LYS A 78 -9.46 -12.18 6.36
CA LYS A 78 -8.12 -12.09 5.76
C LYS A 78 -7.52 -10.71 5.95
N VAL A 79 -8.33 -9.66 5.81
CA VAL A 79 -7.91 -8.28 6.11
C VAL A 79 -7.44 -8.18 7.56
N GLU A 80 -8.23 -8.70 8.50
CA GLU A 80 -7.93 -8.68 9.93
C GLU A 80 -6.70 -9.52 10.27
N ALA A 81 -6.51 -10.68 9.62
CA ALA A 81 -5.30 -11.47 9.76
C ALA A 81 -4.05 -10.70 9.31
N MET A 82 -4.08 -10.07 8.12
CA MET A 82 -2.97 -9.26 7.61
C MET A 82 -2.65 -8.07 8.53
N LEU A 83 -3.68 -7.39 9.05
CA LEU A 83 -3.50 -6.28 9.99
C LEU A 83 -2.87 -6.72 11.31
N SER A 84 -3.24 -7.91 11.78
CA SER A 84 -2.73 -8.48 13.03
C SER A 84 -1.38 -9.20 12.88
N GLY A 85 -0.82 -9.24 11.67
CA GLY A 85 0.40 -10.01 11.39
C GLY A 85 0.21 -11.53 11.49
N LEU A 86 -1.03 -12.01 11.44
CA LEU A 86 -1.37 -13.43 11.47
C LEU A 86 -1.34 -14.02 10.04
N PRO A 87 -1.01 -15.31 9.90
CA PRO A 87 -0.95 -15.94 8.59
C PRO A 87 -2.33 -16.01 7.93
N THR A 88 -2.38 -15.75 6.64
CA THR A 88 -3.53 -16.02 5.77
C THR A 88 -3.08 -16.55 4.41
N SER A 89 -4.02 -16.80 3.51
CA SER A 89 -3.77 -17.25 2.14
C SER A 89 -4.87 -16.81 1.20
N PHE A 90 -4.62 -16.83 -0.10
CA PHE A 90 -5.57 -16.50 -1.15
C PHE A 90 -5.66 -17.66 -2.15
N ALA A 91 -6.87 -17.93 -2.64
CA ALA A 91 -7.08 -18.97 -3.65
C ALA A 91 -6.64 -18.51 -5.05
N ASP A 92 -6.72 -17.19 -5.31
CA ASP A 92 -6.18 -16.60 -6.52
C ASP A 92 -4.64 -16.60 -6.48
N GLU A 93 -4.02 -17.09 -7.55
CA GLU A 93 -2.57 -17.27 -7.62
C GLU A 93 -1.83 -15.94 -7.52
N ARG A 94 -2.33 -14.88 -8.15
CA ARG A 94 -1.67 -13.57 -8.15
C ARG A 94 -1.80 -12.90 -6.80
N GLU A 95 -2.99 -12.93 -6.19
CA GLU A 95 -3.20 -12.44 -4.82
C GLU A 95 -2.28 -13.13 -3.81
N GLN A 96 -2.14 -14.45 -3.91
CA GLN A 96 -1.26 -15.24 -3.05
C GLN A 96 0.21 -14.83 -3.23
N ILE A 97 0.66 -14.63 -4.47
CA ILE A 97 2.03 -14.17 -4.75
C ILE A 97 2.26 -12.77 -4.20
N VAL A 98 1.32 -11.84 -4.37
CA VAL A 98 1.44 -10.48 -3.82
C VAL A 98 1.53 -10.52 -2.29
N TYR A 99 0.69 -11.34 -1.65
CA TYR A 99 0.73 -11.56 -0.20
C TYR A 99 2.11 -12.07 0.25
N GLU A 100 2.63 -13.14 -0.37
CA GLU A 100 3.91 -13.73 -0.01
C GLU A 100 5.09 -12.76 -0.23
N MET A 101 5.08 -12.03 -1.35
CA MET A 101 6.05 -10.97 -1.62
C MET A 101 6.00 -9.89 -0.54
N ALA A 102 4.80 -9.38 -0.23
CA ALA A 102 4.63 -8.31 0.74
C ALA A 102 5.07 -8.73 2.14
N ILE A 103 4.74 -9.95 2.59
CA ILE A 103 5.21 -10.50 3.88
C ILE A 103 6.73 -10.67 3.89
N CYS A 104 7.32 -11.21 2.82
CA CYS A 104 8.76 -11.42 2.72
C CYS A 104 9.53 -10.10 2.80
N LEU A 105 9.14 -9.13 1.97
CA LEU A 105 9.82 -7.84 1.83
C LEU A 105 9.61 -6.92 3.05
N SER A 106 8.38 -6.85 3.60
CA SER A 106 8.10 -6.03 4.79
C SER A 106 8.87 -6.50 6.03
N ASN A 107 9.26 -7.78 6.07
CA ASN A 107 10.09 -8.36 7.13
C ASN A 107 11.58 -8.39 6.81
N SER A 108 12.02 -7.73 5.73
CA SER A 108 13.42 -7.68 5.30
C SER A 108 14.03 -9.09 5.16
N ARG A 109 13.25 -10.05 4.66
CA ARG A 109 13.68 -11.44 4.49
C ARG A 109 14.24 -11.67 3.09
N TRP A 110 15.06 -12.71 2.98
CA TRP A 110 15.56 -13.16 1.69
C TRP A 110 14.43 -13.71 0.81
N VAL A 111 14.38 -13.24 -0.45
CA VAL A 111 13.45 -13.76 -1.45
C VAL A 111 14.02 -15.07 -2.01
N SER A 112 13.37 -16.19 -1.71
CA SER A 112 13.79 -17.49 -2.25
C SER A 112 13.65 -17.53 -3.77
N LYS A 113 14.48 -18.34 -4.44
CA LYS A 113 14.37 -18.54 -5.89
C LYS A 113 12.96 -19.02 -6.30
N GLY A 114 12.34 -19.88 -5.49
CA GLY A 114 10.98 -20.38 -5.74
C GLY A 114 9.89 -19.30 -5.66
N LEU A 115 10.01 -18.34 -4.73
CA LEU A 115 9.11 -17.18 -4.70
C LEU A 115 9.36 -16.27 -5.91
N TYR A 116 10.62 -16.00 -6.24
CA TYR A 116 10.99 -15.20 -7.41
C TYR A 116 10.43 -15.79 -8.72
N ASP A 117 10.68 -17.07 -8.99
CA ASP A 117 10.27 -17.72 -10.25
C ASP A 117 8.74 -17.71 -10.39
N ARG A 118 8.00 -18.02 -9.31
CA ARG A 118 6.52 -17.94 -9.33
C ARG A 118 6.02 -16.52 -9.49
N ALA A 119 6.66 -15.55 -8.86
CA ALA A 119 6.30 -14.14 -9.00
C ALA A 119 6.50 -13.65 -10.43
N VAL A 120 7.63 -13.98 -11.06
CA VAL A 120 7.90 -13.62 -12.46
C VAL A 120 6.87 -14.27 -13.38
N LYS A 121 6.51 -15.53 -13.14
CA LYS A 121 5.48 -16.23 -13.91
C LYS A 121 4.09 -15.60 -13.77
N ALA A 122 3.66 -15.28 -12.55
CA ALA A 122 2.28 -14.83 -12.28
C ALA A 122 2.06 -13.33 -12.54
N LEU A 123 3.06 -12.50 -12.22
CA LEU A 123 2.95 -11.03 -12.26
C LEU A 123 3.75 -10.38 -13.39
N GLY A 124 4.79 -11.06 -13.90
CA GLY A 124 5.81 -10.45 -14.74
C GLY A 124 6.61 -9.37 -14.01
N HIS A 125 7.65 -8.85 -14.67
CA HIS A 125 8.50 -7.81 -14.07
C HIS A 125 7.75 -6.49 -13.81
N VAL A 126 6.72 -6.18 -14.60
CA VAL A 126 5.88 -4.98 -14.40
C VAL A 126 5.12 -5.09 -13.08
N GLY A 127 4.37 -6.17 -12.86
CA GLY A 127 3.61 -6.37 -11.62
C GLY A 127 4.50 -6.47 -10.39
N ILE A 128 5.65 -7.14 -10.48
CA ILE A 128 6.64 -7.18 -9.39
C ILE A 128 7.10 -5.77 -9.02
N THR A 129 7.44 -4.95 -10.02
CA THR A 129 7.92 -3.58 -9.80
C THR A 129 6.84 -2.69 -9.19
N ASP A 130 5.59 -2.85 -9.64
CA ASP A 130 4.43 -2.16 -9.06
C ASP A 130 4.26 -2.52 -7.58
N VAL A 131 4.29 -3.81 -7.21
CA VAL A 131 4.18 -4.24 -5.79
C VAL A 131 5.28 -3.61 -4.94
N ILE A 132 6.54 -3.71 -5.37
CA ILE A 132 7.69 -3.22 -4.60
C ILE A 132 7.61 -1.71 -4.41
N THR A 133 7.35 -0.97 -5.49
CA THR A 133 7.34 0.49 -5.46
C THR A 133 6.12 1.03 -4.72
N LEU A 134 4.97 0.35 -4.83
CA LEU A 134 3.76 0.63 -4.05
C LEU A 134 4.04 0.49 -2.55
N MET A 135 4.69 -0.59 -2.12
CA MET A 135 5.09 -0.78 -0.72
C MET A 135 6.05 0.31 -0.24
N GLY A 136 7.01 0.72 -1.05
CA GLY A 136 7.92 1.83 -0.70
C GLY A 136 7.20 3.18 -0.61
N TYR A 137 6.27 3.45 -1.53
CA TYR A 137 5.42 4.63 -1.49
C TYR A 137 4.57 4.66 -0.22
N TYR A 138 3.89 3.56 0.10
CA TYR A 138 3.07 3.47 1.31
C TYR A 138 3.91 3.44 2.60
N THR A 139 5.13 2.91 2.59
CA THR A 139 6.07 3.09 3.71
C THR A 139 6.29 4.58 4.01
N SER A 140 6.53 5.40 2.99
CA SER A 140 6.68 6.84 3.16
C SER A 140 5.40 7.48 3.72
N VAL A 141 4.22 7.03 3.26
CA VAL A 141 2.91 7.46 3.78
C VAL A 141 2.77 7.08 5.27
N SER A 142 2.98 5.81 5.63
CA SER A 142 2.80 5.30 6.99
C SER A 142 3.78 5.96 7.97
N MET A 143 5.06 6.05 7.61
CA MET A 143 6.07 6.72 8.44
C MET A 143 5.75 8.20 8.66
N THR A 144 5.31 8.90 7.62
CA THR A 144 4.88 10.30 7.75
C THR A 144 3.73 10.41 8.74
N LEU A 145 2.65 9.65 8.53
CA LEU A 145 1.45 9.77 9.36
C LEU A 145 1.66 9.28 10.79
N ALA A 146 2.54 8.30 11.00
CA ALA A 146 2.94 7.85 12.33
C ALA A 146 3.78 8.92 13.05
N PHE A 147 4.75 9.54 12.38
CA PHE A 147 5.58 10.59 12.99
C PHE A 147 4.76 11.80 13.47
N TYR A 148 3.73 12.18 12.70
CA TYR A 148 2.83 13.28 13.05
C TYR A 148 1.62 12.84 13.91
N ASP A 149 1.61 11.59 14.39
CA ASP A 149 0.57 11.01 15.25
C ASP A 149 -0.86 11.27 14.74
N VAL A 150 -1.08 11.06 13.44
CA VAL A 150 -2.39 11.32 12.82
C VAL A 150 -3.37 10.21 13.23
N PRO A 151 -4.47 10.54 13.94
CA PRO A 151 -5.39 9.52 14.47
C PRO A 151 -6.26 8.92 13.35
N ALA A 152 -6.69 7.67 13.54
CA ALA A 152 -7.48 6.90 12.57
C ALA A 152 -8.71 7.65 12.00
N GLY A 153 -9.41 8.40 12.85
CA GLY A 153 -10.62 9.14 12.50
C GLY A 153 -10.41 10.60 12.09
N ALA A 154 -9.16 11.04 11.83
CA ALA A 154 -8.90 12.44 11.51
C ALA A 154 -9.72 12.87 10.27
N PRO A 155 -10.57 13.91 10.36
CA PRO A 155 -11.21 14.50 9.20
C PRO A 155 -10.13 15.23 8.40
N GLY A 156 -9.43 14.51 7.52
CA GLY A 156 -8.15 14.86 6.92
C GLY A 156 -7.68 16.31 7.14
N ILE A 157 -6.84 16.54 8.15
CA ILE A 157 -6.11 17.77 8.56
C ILE A 157 -6.73 19.18 8.33
N ALA A 158 -7.97 19.48 7.92
CA ALA A 158 -8.45 20.87 7.65
C ALA A 158 -7.47 21.79 6.84
N ARG A 159 -7.85 22.99 6.41
CA ARG A 159 -6.99 23.85 5.57
C ARG A 159 -6.22 24.86 6.42
#